data_AF-A0A8J4X4Y2-F1
#
_entry.id   AF-A0A8J4X4Y2-F1
#
_cell.length_a   1.000
_cell.length_b   1.000
_cell.length_c   1.000
_cell.angle_alpha   90.00
_cell.angle_beta   90.00
_cell.angle_gamma   90.00
#
_symmetry.space_group_name_H-M   'P 1'
#
loop_
_entity.id
_entity.type
_entity.pdbx_description
1 polymer ?
#
loop_
_entity_poly.entity_id
_entity_poly.type
_entity_poly.pdbx_seq_one_letter_code
_entity_poly.pdbx_strand_id
1 'polypeptide(L)'
;MGNLESVDGQSEMKHHIMPLKVPMPEAAELEERFALVLSSMNLPPDKARLLRQYDNEKKWDLICDQERFQVKNPPHTYIQKLRGFLDPGVTRKKFRRRVQESTKVLRELEISLRTNHIGWVREFLNDENKGLDILVEYLSFAQCAVAYGSAANSKTIKNSRIVSQKDDVHVCIMCLRAVMNYQYGFNMVMSHPHAVNEIALSLNNKNSRTKALVLELLAAVCLVRGGHEIILSAFDNFKE
;
A
#
# COMPACT_ATOMS: atom_id res chain seq x y z
N MET A 1 -7.71 57.17 40.34
CA MET A 1 -7.21 56.06 41.19
C MET A 1 -7.88 54.78 40.74
N GLY A 2 -7.11 53.72 40.46
CA GLY A 2 -7.60 52.34 40.35
C GLY A 2 -7.65 51.76 38.92
N ASN A 3 -6.57 51.08 38.53
CA ASN A 3 -6.49 50.13 37.41
C ASN A 3 -7.48 48.96 37.60
N LEU A 4 -7.88 48.32 36.50
CA LEU A 4 -7.85 46.86 36.38
C LEU A 4 -7.65 46.47 34.90
N GLU A 5 -6.57 45.74 34.65
CA GLU A 5 -6.15 45.13 33.38
C GLU A 5 -7.06 43.96 33.00
N SER A 6 -7.05 43.58 31.70
CA SER A 6 -7.18 42.21 31.13
C SER A 6 -7.83 42.28 29.74
N VAL A 7 -7.44 41.60 28.67
CA VAL A 7 -6.42 40.58 28.35
C VAL A 7 -6.26 40.69 26.83
N ASP A 8 -5.03 40.85 26.34
CA ASP A 8 -4.71 40.71 24.90
C ASP A 8 -4.23 39.27 24.66
N GLY A 9 -5.02 38.50 23.91
CA GLY A 9 -4.77 37.09 23.64
C GLY A 9 -3.77 36.91 22.50
N GLN A 10 -2.48 36.89 22.81
CA GLN A 10 -1.47 36.37 21.88
C GLN A 10 -1.50 34.84 21.92
N SER A 11 -1.78 34.25 20.75
CA SER A 11 -1.70 32.82 20.51
C SER A 11 -0.22 32.39 20.55
N GLU A 12 0.23 31.90 21.69
CA GLU A 12 1.52 31.24 21.82
C GLU A 12 1.52 29.95 20.98
N MET A 13 2.24 29.97 19.85
CA MET A 13 2.72 28.75 19.20
C MET A 13 3.56 28.00 20.22
N LYS A 14 2.99 26.94 20.79
CA LYS A 14 3.71 26.00 21.66
C LYS A 14 4.91 25.46 20.90
N HIS A 15 6.09 25.98 21.21
CA HIS A 15 7.35 25.35 20.87
C HIS A 15 7.29 23.91 21.41
N HIS A 16 7.29 22.95 20.49
CA HIS A 16 7.32 21.54 20.83
C HIS A 16 8.65 21.28 21.55
N ILE A 17 8.59 21.14 22.87
CA ILE A 17 9.77 20.90 23.71
C ILE A 17 10.35 19.56 23.29
N MET A 18 11.50 19.59 22.61
CA MET A 18 12.19 18.39 22.17
C MET A 18 12.84 17.69 23.37
N PRO A 19 12.63 16.38 23.58
CA PRO A 19 13.46 15.62 24.50
C PRO A 19 14.86 15.47 23.90
N LEU A 20 15.88 15.89 24.65
CA LEU A 20 17.34 15.74 24.42
C LEU A 20 17.72 15.61 22.93
N LYS A 21 17.83 16.74 22.21
CA LYS A 21 18.39 16.75 20.85
C LYS A 21 19.77 16.11 20.89
N VAL A 22 19.92 14.95 20.25
CA VAL A 22 21.22 14.53 19.73
C VAL A 22 21.77 15.73 18.96
N PRO A 23 23.01 16.19 19.23
CA PRO A 23 23.54 17.36 18.57
C PRO A 23 23.58 17.12 17.06
N MET A 24 23.27 18.15 16.27
CA MET A 24 23.38 18.08 14.82
C MET A 24 24.84 17.75 14.47
N PRO A 25 25.09 16.75 13.62
CA PRO A 25 26.44 16.35 13.22
C PRO A 25 27.08 17.41 12.31
N GLU A 26 28.35 17.18 11.94
CA GLU A 26 29.04 18.02 10.96
C GLU A 26 28.33 18.01 9.60
N ALA A 27 28.54 19.08 8.82
CA ALA A 27 27.80 19.30 7.57
C ALA A 27 27.90 18.11 6.58
N ALA A 28 29.07 17.47 6.47
CA ALA A 28 29.26 16.33 5.57
C ALA A 28 28.41 15.12 5.98
N GLU A 29 28.41 14.78 7.28
CA GLU A 29 27.63 13.67 7.82
C GLU A 29 26.12 13.97 7.77
N LEU A 30 25.72 15.22 8.01
CA LEU A 30 24.33 15.66 7.88
C LEU A 30 23.79 15.41 6.46
N GLU A 31 24.55 15.80 5.43
CA GLU A 31 24.15 15.60 4.03
C GLU A 31 24.08 14.13 3.66
N GLU A 32 25.01 13.30 4.16
CA GLU A 32 25.00 11.86 3.92
C GLU A 32 23.75 11.20 4.53
N ARG A 33 23.48 11.47 5.82
CA ARG A 33 22.28 10.96 6.50
C ARG A 33 20.99 11.46 5.85
N PHE A 34 20.94 12.73 5.46
CA PHE A 34 19.79 13.30 4.77
C PHE A 34 19.55 12.64 3.41
N ALA A 35 20.61 12.37 2.64
CA ALA A 35 20.51 11.68 1.36
C ALA A 35 19.96 10.25 1.52
N LEU A 36 20.36 9.52 2.56
CA LEU A 36 19.80 8.21 2.89
C LEU A 36 18.30 8.29 3.19
N VAL A 37 17.88 9.25 4.01
CA VAL A 37 16.46 9.49 4.32
C VAL A 37 15.66 9.75 3.03
N LEU A 38 16.11 10.68 2.18
CA LEU A 38 15.43 10.97 0.90
C LEU A 38 15.35 9.76 -0.02
N SER A 39 16.42 8.95 -0.10
CA SER A 39 16.43 7.73 -0.93
C SER A 39 15.41 6.70 -0.48
N SER A 40 15.06 6.70 0.81
CA SER A 40 14.10 5.77 1.41
C SER A 40 12.63 6.17 1.19
N MET A 41 12.36 7.41 0.75
CA MET A 41 11.00 7.98 0.67
C MET A 41 10.32 7.81 -0.70
N ASN A 42 11.00 7.24 -1.70
CA ASN A 42 10.46 7.06 -3.07
C ASN A 42 9.89 8.36 -3.68
N LEU A 43 10.64 9.46 -3.54
CA LEU A 43 10.21 10.78 -4.01
C LEU A 43 10.44 10.96 -5.52
N PRO A 44 9.55 11.68 -6.21
CA PRO A 44 9.83 12.21 -7.54
C PRO A 44 11.11 13.08 -7.58
N PRO A 45 11.88 13.09 -8.69
CA PRO A 45 13.15 13.80 -8.77
C PRO A 45 13.05 15.31 -8.48
N ASP A 46 11.96 15.95 -8.89
CA ASP A 46 11.67 17.36 -8.66
C ASP A 46 11.46 17.67 -7.17
N LYS A 47 10.70 16.83 -6.46
CA LYS A 47 10.47 16.96 -5.02
C LYS A 47 11.74 16.71 -4.21
N ALA A 48 12.51 15.68 -4.58
CA ALA A 48 13.82 15.42 -3.96
C ALA A 48 14.80 16.59 -4.18
N ARG A 49 14.77 17.24 -5.34
CA ARG A 49 15.60 18.44 -5.62
C ARG A 49 15.20 19.62 -4.74
N LEU A 50 13.91 19.84 -4.51
CA LEU A 50 13.42 20.90 -3.62
C LEU A 50 13.88 20.67 -2.17
N LEU A 51 13.74 19.44 -1.66
CA LEU A 51 14.16 19.10 -0.30
C LEU A 51 15.67 19.22 -0.08
N ARG A 52 16.49 18.97 -1.12
CA ARG A 52 17.95 19.18 -1.04
C ARG A 52 18.37 20.62 -0.79
N GLN A 53 17.51 21.59 -1.07
CA GLN A 53 17.77 23.02 -0.87
C GLN A 53 17.40 23.50 0.54
N TYR A 54 16.92 22.62 1.42
CA TYR A 54 16.62 22.98 2.81
C TYR A 54 17.88 23.44 3.55
N ASP A 55 17.68 24.34 4.51
CA ASP A 55 18.69 24.68 5.50
C ASP A 55 19.02 23.47 6.40
N ASN A 56 20.16 23.53 7.08
CA ASN A 56 20.67 22.41 7.89
C ASN A 56 19.72 22.05 9.03
N GLU A 57 19.02 23.02 9.61
CA GLU A 57 18.07 22.80 10.71
C GLU A 57 16.90 21.92 10.25
N LYS A 58 16.27 22.24 9.12
CA LYS A 58 15.18 21.42 8.56
C LYS A 58 15.64 20.04 8.13
N LYS A 59 16.85 19.93 7.57
CA LYS A 59 17.42 18.61 7.22
C LYS A 59 17.59 17.75 8.47
N TRP A 60 18.10 18.34 9.54
CA TRP A 60 18.30 17.65 10.81
C TRP A 60 16.98 17.25 11.48
N ASP A 61 15.98 18.14 11.48
CA ASP A 61 14.66 17.83 12.00
C ASP A 61 14.02 16.65 11.24
N LEU A 62 14.14 16.61 9.89
CA LEU A 62 13.64 15.49 9.09
C LEU A 62 14.35 14.16 9.41
N ILE A 63 15.67 14.19 9.63
CA ILE A 63 16.43 13.00 10.04
C ILE A 63 15.95 12.51 11.40
N CYS A 64 15.82 13.41 12.37
CA CYS A 64 15.34 13.08 13.72
C CYS A 64 13.94 12.45 13.69
N ASP A 65 13.02 13.02 12.90
CA ASP A 65 11.68 12.49 12.74
C ASP A 65 11.68 11.10 12.10
N GLN A 66 12.55 10.88 11.11
CA GLN A 66 12.68 9.57 10.46
C GLN A 66 13.26 8.51 11.40
N GLU A 67 14.26 8.84 12.22
CA GLU A 67 14.86 7.93 13.20
C GLU A 67 13.89 7.53 14.31
N ARG A 68 12.94 8.42 14.64
CA ARG A 68 11.87 8.16 15.62
C ARG A 68 10.76 7.29 15.06
N PHE A 69 10.61 7.24 13.73
CA PHE A 69 9.56 6.48 13.08
C PHE A 69 9.82 4.98 13.20
N GLN A 70 8.86 4.26 13.79
CA GLN A 70 8.90 2.80 13.86
C GLN A 70 7.78 2.19 13.02
N VAL A 71 8.17 1.26 12.15
CA VAL A 71 7.22 0.43 11.40
C VAL A 71 6.42 -0.44 12.37
N LYS A 72 5.09 -0.42 12.25
CA LYS A 72 4.19 -1.17 13.13
C LYS A 72 4.37 -2.69 13.06
N ASN A 73 4.46 -3.26 11.86
CA ASN A 73 4.67 -4.69 11.64
C ASN A 73 5.53 -4.94 10.40
N PRO A 74 6.34 -6.01 10.38
CA PRO A 74 7.08 -6.43 9.19
C PRO A 74 6.15 -7.07 8.12
N PRO A 75 6.56 -7.09 6.84
CA PRO A 75 5.77 -7.63 5.72
C PRO A 75 5.21 -9.04 5.94
N HIS A 76 6.04 -9.96 6.46
CA HIS A 76 5.65 -11.37 6.65
C HIS A 76 4.43 -11.53 7.58
N THR A 77 4.18 -10.59 8.49
CA THR A 77 3.00 -10.60 9.37
C THR A 77 1.70 -10.51 8.56
N TYR A 78 1.66 -9.65 7.53
CA TYR A 78 0.48 -9.50 6.68
C TYR A 78 0.34 -10.69 5.72
N ILE A 79 1.46 -11.15 5.15
CA ILE A 79 1.52 -12.29 4.24
C ILE A 79 0.98 -13.56 4.90
N GLN A 80 1.40 -13.85 6.14
CA GLN A 80 0.91 -15.01 6.89
C GLN A 80 -0.60 -14.94 7.16
N LYS A 81 -1.15 -13.75 7.44
CA LYS A 81 -2.60 -13.58 7.60
C LYS A 81 -3.35 -13.85 6.30
N LEU A 82 -2.87 -13.33 5.17
CA LEU A 82 -3.46 -13.58 3.85
C LEU A 82 -3.41 -15.07 3.48
N ARG A 83 -2.27 -15.74 3.69
CA ARG A 83 -2.16 -17.21 3.55
C ARG A 83 -3.18 -17.95 4.43
N GLY A 84 -3.36 -17.49 5.66
CA GLY A 84 -4.36 -18.03 6.58
C GLY A 84 -5.81 -17.88 6.11
N PHE A 85 -6.10 -16.87 5.28
CA PHE A 85 -7.42 -16.68 4.65
C PHE A 85 -7.63 -17.60 3.44
N LEU A 86 -6.55 -18.01 2.77
CA LEU A 86 -6.58 -18.86 1.57
C LEU A 86 -6.52 -20.37 1.87
N ASP A 87 -6.13 -20.76 3.08
CA ASP A 87 -6.01 -22.15 3.52
C ASP A 87 -7.29 -22.99 3.24
N PRO A 88 -7.27 -23.93 2.28
CA PRO A 88 -8.45 -24.74 1.94
C PRO A 88 -8.77 -25.80 3.01
N GLY A 89 -7.79 -26.13 3.86
CA GLY A 89 -7.88 -27.15 4.90
C GLY A 89 -8.75 -26.74 6.09
N VAL A 90 -9.02 -25.45 6.28
CA VAL A 90 -9.87 -25.03 7.40
C VAL A 90 -11.36 -25.32 7.20
N THR A 91 -12.02 -25.63 8.31
CA THR A 91 -13.48 -25.73 8.34
C THR A 91 -14.12 -24.37 8.03
N ARG A 92 -15.33 -24.38 7.49
CA ARG A 92 -16.07 -23.13 7.16
C ARG A 92 -16.25 -22.22 8.38
N LYS A 93 -16.46 -22.80 9.57
CA LYS A 93 -16.56 -22.05 10.84
C LYS A 93 -15.24 -21.35 11.18
N LYS A 94 -14.10 -22.04 11.05
CA LYS A 94 -12.77 -21.45 11.28
C LYS A 94 -12.44 -20.39 10.23
N PHE A 95 -12.74 -20.64 8.95
CA PHE A 95 -12.59 -19.67 7.86
C PHE A 95 -13.33 -18.37 8.18
N ARG A 96 -14.63 -18.43 8.49
CA ARG A 96 -15.44 -17.25 8.84
C ARG A 96 -14.85 -16.41 9.97
N ARG A 97 -14.29 -17.07 11.00
CA ARG A 97 -13.62 -16.38 12.10
C ARG A 97 -12.32 -15.69 11.64
N ARG A 98 -11.51 -16.37 10.81
CA ARG A 98 -10.27 -15.79 10.28
C ARG A 98 -10.54 -14.56 9.42
N VAL A 99 -11.50 -14.64 8.49
CA VAL A 99 -11.80 -13.53 7.57
C VAL A 99 -12.70 -12.45 8.15
N GLN A 100 -13.07 -12.53 9.44
CA GLN A 100 -13.86 -11.48 10.07
C GLN A 100 -13.14 -10.13 10.01
N GLU A 101 -11.83 -10.13 10.29
CA GLU A 101 -10.97 -8.93 10.27
C GLU A 101 -10.19 -8.75 8.95
N SER A 102 -10.49 -9.50 7.90
CA SER A 102 -9.77 -9.46 6.61
C SER A 102 -9.58 -8.03 6.09
N THR A 103 -10.66 -7.25 6.04
CA THR A 103 -10.64 -5.87 5.54
C THR A 103 -9.77 -4.94 6.39
N LYS A 104 -9.73 -5.16 7.71
CA LYS A 104 -8.86 -4.39 8.60
C LYS A 104 -7.39 -4.70 8.32
N VAL A 105 -7.05 -5.98 8.19
CA VAL A 105 -5.69 -6.44 7.86
C VAL A 105 -5.24 -5.88 6.51
N LEU A 106 -6.10 -5.92 5.49
CA LEU A 106 -5.82 -5.36 4.17
C LEU A 106 -5.63 -3.84 4.22
N ARG A 107 -6.43 -3.10 5.00
CA ARG A 107 -6.26 -1.66 5.17
C ARG A 107 -4.95 -1.31 5.86
N GLU A 108 -4.55 -2.07 6.89
CA GLU A 108 -3.25 -1.89 7.53
C GLU A 108 -2.08 -2.22 6.59
N LEU A 109 -2.25 -3.23 5.72
CA LEU A 109 -1.28 -3.56 4.66
C LEU A 109 -1.20 -2.43 3.63
N GLU A 110 -2.33 -1.89 3.15
CA GLU A 110 -2.37 -0.76 2.21
C GLU A 110 -1.61 0.44 2.76
N ILE A 111 -1.88 0.81 4.02
CA ILE A 111 -1.21 1.93 4.68
C ILE A 111 0.30 1.65 4.72
N SER A 112 0.68 0.43 5.15
CA SER A 112 2.09 0.05 5.24
C SER A 112 2.82 0.12 3.90
N LEU A 113 2.19 -0.35 2.81
CA LEU A 113 2.73 -0.28 1.45
C LEU A 113 2.88 1.17 0.95
N ARG A 114 1.97 2.06 1.35
CA ARG A 114 1.93 3.46 0.88
C ARG A 114 2.80 4.41 1.70
N THR A 115 2.96 4.17 3.00
CA THR A 115 3.55 5.18 3.92
C THR A 115 4.85 4.75 4.60
N ASN A 116 5.21 3.46 4.62
CA ASN A 116 6.51 3.06 5.16
C ASN A 116 7.64 3.42 4.17
N HIS A 117 8.87 3.35 4.66
CA HIS A 117 10.06 3.48 3.81
C HIS A 117 10.04 2.43 2.67
N ILE A 118 10.62 2.78 1.52
CA ILE A 118 10.61 1.95 0.32
C ILE A 118 11.27 0.58 0.52
N GLY A 119 12.19 0.47 1.48
CA GLY A 119 12.77 -0.80 1.92
C GLY A 119 11.73 -1.81 2.40
N TRP A 120 10.65 -1.36 3.05
CA TRP A 120 9.55 -2.22 3.50
C TRP A 120 8.80 -2.82 2.31
N VAL A 121 8.55 -2.02 1.25
CA VAL A 121 7.92 -2.47 0.01
C VAL A 121 8.84 -3.44 -0.73
N ARG A 122 10.15 -3.17 -0.78
CA ARG A 122 11.14 -4.10 -1.35
C ARG A 122 11.14 -5.43 -0.61
N GLU A 123 11.12 -5.42 0.71
CA GLU A 123 11.06 -6.62 1.53
C GLU A 123 9.74 -7.39 1.27
N PHE A 124 8.59 -6.71 1.21
CA PHE A 124 7.32 -7.34 0.87
C PHE A 124 7.36 -8.04 -0.50
N LEU A 125 8.01 -7.43 -1.49
CA LEU A 125 8.05 -7.92 -2.88
C LEU A 125 9.16 -8.95 -3.17
N ASN A 126 10.10 -9.19 -2.25
CA ASN A 126 11.25 -10.05 -2.53
C ASN A 126 10.88 -11.55 -2.67
N ASP A 127 11.84 -12.35 -3.11
CA ASP A 127 11.65 -13.79 -3.38
C ASP A 127 11.34 -14.62 -2.13
N GLU A 128 11.72 -14.14 -0.94
CA GLU A 128 11.44 -14.80 0.34
C GLU A 128 9.98 -14.62 0.74
N ASN A 129 9.48 -13.39 0.65
CA ASN A 129 8.14 -13.02 1.09
C ASN A 129 7.08 -13.32 0.02
N LYS A 130 7.40 -13.10 -1.27
CA LYS A 130 6.47 -13.23 -2.40
C LYS A 130 5.13 -12.52 -2.13
N GLY A 131 5.21 -11.29 -1.60
CA GLY A 131 4.05 -10.53 -1.18
C GLY A 131 3.10 -10.17 -2.33
N LEU A 132 3.62 -9.98 -3.55
CA LEU A 132 2.79 -9.74 -4.72
C LEU A 132 1.93 -10.97 -5.06
N ASP A 133 2.53 -12.16 -5.11
CA ASP A 133 1.86 -13.41 -5.45
C ASP A 133 0.67 -13.66 -4.51
N ILE A 134 0.90 -13.55 -3.20
CA ILE A 134 -0.16 -13.79 -2.21
C ILE A 134 -1.26 -12.74 -2.25
N LEU A 135 -0.94 -11.49 -2.58
CA LEU A 135 -1.92 -10.41 -2.72
C LEU A 135 -2.80 -10.65 -3.96
N VAL A 136 -2.20 -11.06 -5.08
CA VAL A 136 -2.92 -11.40 -6.32
C VAL A 136 -3.78 -12.65 -6.13
N GLU A 137 -3.25 -13.69 -5.48
CA GLU A 137 -4.00 -14.91 -5.16
C GLU A 137 -5.22 -14.60 -4.26
N TYR A 138 -5.04 -13.75 -3.26
CA TYR A 138 -6.14 -13.31 -2.40
C TYR A 138 -7.18 -12.47 -3.15
N LEU A 139 -6.76 -11.57 -4.03
CA LEU A 139 -7.66 -10.80 -4.89
C LEU A 139 -8.50 -11.73 -5.78
N SER A 140 -7.85 -12.69 -6.44
CA SER A 140 -8.49 -13.70 -7.29
C SER A 140 -9.53 -14.50 -6.49
N PHE A 141 -9.17 -14.98 -5.29
CA PHE A 141 -10.09 -15.65 -4.38
C PHE A 141 -11.29 -14.75 -4.01
N ALA A 142 -11.05 -13.48 -3.70
CA ALA A 142 -12.10 -12.56 -3.26
C ALA A 142 -13.10 -12.22 -4.38
N GLN A 143 -12.68 -12.28 -5.65
CA GLN A 143 -13.55 -12.00 -6.80
C GLN A 143 -14.08 -13.24 -7.53
N CYS A 144 -13.59 -14.45 -7.18
CA CYS A 144 -14.03 -15.73 -7.76
C CYS A 144 -15.57 -15.89 -7.79
N ALA A 145 -16.28 -15.53 -6.72
CA ALA A 145 -17.74 -15.63 -6.70
C ALA A 145 -18.46 -14.65 -7.65
N VAL A 146 -17.81 -13.53 -8.00
CA VAL A 146 -18.35 -12.53 -8.93
C VAL A 146 -18.07 -12.96 -10.37
N ALA A 147 -16.89 -13.52 -10.64
CA ALA A 147 -16.48 -13.96 -11.97
C ALA A 147 -17.25 -15.21 -12.46
N TYR A 148 -17.40 -16.24 -11.61
CA TYR A 148 -17.92 -17.55 -12.05
C TYR A 148 -19.41 -17.80 -11.74
N GLY A 149 -20.12 -16.80 -11.22
CA GLY A 149 -21.56 -16.89 -10.93
C GLY A 149 -21.96 -18.04 -9.97
N SER A 150 -23.21 -18.48 -10.04
CA SER A 150 -23.76 -19.56 -9.19
C SER A 150 -23.49 -20.98 -9.69
N ALA A 151 -22.75 -21.13 -10.78
CA ALA A 151 -22.62 -22.38 -11.51
C ALA A 151 -21.80 -23.46 -10.76
N ALA A 152 -20.89 -23.06 -9.87
CA ALA A 152 -20.06 -24.01 -9.12
C ALA A 152 -20.38 -23.99 -7.62
N ASN A 153 -20.93 -25.11 -7.13
CA ASN A 153 -21.36 -25.29 -5.74
C ASN A 153 -20.19 -25.64 -4.78
N SER A 154 -18.98 -25.18 -5.13
CA SER A 154 -17.74 -25.48 -4.43
C SER A 154 -17.62 -24.73 -3.10
N LYS A 155 -16.93 -25.34 -2.13
CA LYS A 155 -16.58 -24.73 -0.83
C LYS A 155 -15.87 -23.38 -1.03
N THR A 156 -14.98 -23.28 -2.03
CA THR A 156 -14.22 -22.06 -2.34
C THR A 156 -15.12 -20.92 -2.75
N ILE A 157 -16.07 -21.14 -3.67
CA ILE A 157 -17.01 -20.11 -4.13
C ILE A 157 -17.92 -19.65 -2.98
N LYS A 158 -18.39 -20.58 -2.14
CA LYS A 158 -19.18 -20.25 -0.95
C LYS A 158 -18.41 -19.40 0.07
N ASN A 159 -17.09 -19.56 0.15
CA ASN A 159 -16.22 -18.77 1.01
C ASN A 159 -15.88 -17.42 0.37
N SER A 160 -15.59 -17.40 -0.93
CA SER A 160 -15.37 -16.20 -1.73
C SER A 160 -16.55 -15.22 -1.60
N ARG A 161 -17.80 -15.71 -1.67
CA ARG A 161 -19.01 -14.88 -1.46
C ARG A 161 -19.04 -14.11 -0.14
N ILE A 162 -18.35 -14.60 0.90
CA ILE A 162 -18.33 -13.95 2.22
C ILE A 162 -17.40 -12.73 2.18
N VAL A 163 -16.26 -12.84 1.50
CA VAL A 163 -15.27 -11.75 1.39
C VAL A 163 -15.61 -10.79 0.25
N SER A 164 -16.25 -11.26 -0.83
CA SER A 164 -16.65 -10.44 -1.99
C SER A 164 -17.70 -9.38 -1.66
N GLN A 165 -18.43 -9.56 -0.54
CA GLN A 165 -19.40 -8.59 -0.03
C GLN A 165 -18.75 -7.50 0.84
N LYS A 166 -17.46 -7.62 1.13
CA LYS A 166 -16.68 -6.67 1.92
C LYS A 166 -15.89 -5.75 0.98
N ASP A 167 -15.19 -4.78 1.55
CA ASP A 167 -14.29 -3.90 0.78
C ASP A 167 -12.97 -4.58 0.38
N ASP A 168 -12.80 -5.88 0.65
CA ASP A 168 -11.53 -6.59 0.51
C ASP A 168 -10.96 -6.46 -0.92
N VAL A 169 -11.80 -6.61 -1.95
CA VAL A 169 -11.40 -6.40 -3.36
C VAL A 169 -10.92 -4.98 -3.59
N HIS A 170 -11.67 -3.97 -3.12
CA HIS A 170 -11.30 -2.56 -3.30
C HIS A 170 -9.95 -2.25 -2.64
N VAL A 171 -9.74 -2.74 -1.42
CA VAL A 171 -8.49 -2.50 -0.67
C VAL A 171 -7.32 -3.24 -1.30
N CYS A 172 -7.51 -4.44 -1.86
CA CYS A 172 -6.45 -5.11 -2.63
C CYS A 172 -6.01 -4.28 -3.85
N ILE A 173 -6.96 -3.65 -4.56
CA ILE A 173 -6.65 -2.73 -5.65
C ILE A 173 -5.89 -1.49 -5.15
N MET A 174 -6.22 -0.96 -3.97
CA MET A 174 -5.43 0.11 -3.34
C MET A 174 -4.01 -0.33 -2.97
N CYS A 175 -3.82 -1.57 -2.48
CA CYS A 175 -2.50 -2.14 -2.24
C CYS A 175 -1.68 -2.22 -3.53
N LEU A 176 -2.28 -2.71 -4.63
CA LEU A 176 -1.63 -2.78 -5.93
C LEU A 176 -1.27 -1.39 -6.47
N ARG A 177 -2.14 -0.39 -6.26
CA ARG A 177 -1.83 1.02 -6.56
C ARG A 177 -0.58 1.50 -5.80
N ALA A 178 -0.47 1.18 -4.52
CA ALA A 178 0.70 1.55 -3.72
C ALA A 178 1.98 0.86 -4.22
N VAL A 179 1.90 -0.43 -4.57
CA VAL A 179 3.01 -1.19 -5.18
C VAL A 179 3.43 -0.57 -6.52
N MET A 180 2.47 -0.23 -7.38
CA MET A 180 2.71 0.37 -8.69
C MET A 180 3.27 1.80 -8.64
N ASN A 181 3.16 2.49 -7.50
CA ASN A 181 3.81 3.78 -7.29
C ASN A 181 5.34 3.64 -7.10
N TYR A 182 5.84 2.43 -6.87
CA TYR A 182 7.27 2.13 -6.85
C TYR A 182 7.69 1.52 -8.20
N GLN A 183 8.67 2.13 -8.88
CA GLN A 183 9.08 1.71 -10.23
C GLN A 183 9.37 0.21 -10.36
N TYR A 184 10.09 -0.38 -9.40
CA TYR A 184 10.36 -1.81 -9.40
C TYR A 184 9.08 -2.63 -9.17
N GLY A 185 8.21 -2.21 -8.25
CA GLY A 185 6.91 -2.85 -8.01
C GLY A 185 5.99 -2.79 -9.23
N PHE A 186 6.00 -1.68 -9.97
CA PHE A 186 5.28 -1.53 -11.24
C PHE A 186 5.74 -2.56 -12.28
N ASN A 187 7.06 -2.71 -12.47
CA ASN A 187 7.62 -3.70 -13.39
C ASN A 187 7.27 -5.14 -12.98
N MET A 188 7.28 -5.43 -11.67
CA MET A 188 6.84 -6.74 -11.17
C MET A 188 5.37 -7.01 -11.48
N VAL A 189 4.49 -6.03 -11.30
CA VAL A 189 3.06 -6.17 -11.65
C VAL A 189 2.87 -6.44 -13.14
N MET A 190 3.59 -5.72 -14.02
CA MET A 190 3.52 -5.95 -15.46
C MET A 190 4.04 -7.33 -15.88
N SER A 191 5.05 -7.83 -15.19
CA SER A 191 5.68 -9.13 -15.51
C SER A 191 4.97 -10.31 -14.83
N HIS A 192 4.10 -10.05 -13.86
CA HIS A 192 3.39 -11.10 -13.14
C HIS A 192 2.24 -11.66 -13.99
N PRO A 193 2.17 -12.99 -14.19
CA PRO A 193 1.30 -13.62 -15.19
C PRO A 193 -0.20 -13.37 -14.99
N HIS A 194 -0.62 -13.11 -13.75
CA HIS A 194 -2.03 -12.92 -13.40
C HIS A 194 -2.36 -11.51 -12.92
N ALA A 195 -1.39 -10.65 -12.64
CA ALA A 195 -1.68 -9.44 -11.83
C ALA A 195 -2.57 -8.46 -12.59
N VAL A 196 -2.24 -8.18 -13.86
CA VAL A 196 -3.03 -7.27 -14.69
C VAL A 196 -4.39 -7.88 -15.06
N ASN A 197 -4.45 -9.20 -15.30
CA ASN A 197 -5.71 -9.89 -15.56
C ASN A 197 -6.66 -9.80 -14.36
N GLU A 198 -6.16 -10.04 -13.15
CA GLU A 198 -6.97 -9.96 -11.93
C GLU A 198 -7.39 -8.50 -11.62
N ILE A 199 -6.54 -7.50 -11.94
CA ILE A 199 -6.93 -6.08 -11.92
C ILE A 199 -8.07 -5.82 -12.92
N ALA A 200 -7.99 -6.32 -14.15
CA ALA A 200 -9.03 -6.15 -15.16
C ALA A 200 -10.36 -6.81 -14.73
N LEU A 201 -10.31 -8.04 -14.19
CA LEU A 201 -11.48 -8.75 -13.66
C LEU A 201 -12.18 -7.98 -12.53
N SER A 202 -11.45 -7.18 -11.76
CA SER A 202 -12.04 -6.30 -10.73
C SER A 202 -12.97 -5.21 -11.28
N LEU A 203 -13.03 -4.98 -12.60
CA LEU A 203 -14.05 -4.13 -13.24
C LEU A 203 -15.49 -4.67 -13.03
N ASN A 204 -15.64 -5.97 -12.74
CA ASN A 204 -16.93 -6.57 -12.40
C ASN A 204 -17.41 -6.23 -10.99
N ASN A 205 -16.60 -5.56 -10.16
CA ASN A 205 -17.03 -5.11 -8.85
C ASN A 205 -18.18 -4.11 -8.95
N LYS A 206 -19.20 -4.22 -8.08
CA LYS A 206 -20.38 -3.33 -8.10
C LYS A 206 -20.07 -1.89 -7.70
N ASN A 207 -18.97 -1.65 -6.97
CA ASN A 207 -18.62 -0.34 -6.47
C ASN A 207 -17.94 0.51 -7.57
N SER A 208 -18.59 1.62 -7.96
CA SER A 208 -18.06 2.56 -8.96
C SER A 208 -16.68 3.13 -8.61
N ARG A 209 -16.36 3.30 -7.32
CA ARG A 209 -15.04 3.75 -6.87
C ARG A 209 -13.96 2.73 -7.19
N THR A 210 -14.26 1.44 -7.04
CA THR A 210 -13.35 0.36 -7.45
C THR A 210 -13.14 0.38 -8.94
N LYS A 211 -14.22 0.49 -9.73
CA LYS A 211 -14.11 0.56 -11.20
C LYS A 211 -13.25 1.72 -11.68
N ALA A 212 -13.44 2.91 -11.12
CA ALA A 212 -12.64 4.08 -11.45
C ALA A 212 -11.15 3.84 -11.15
N LEU A 213 -10.82 3.35 -9.96
CA LEU A 213 -9.44 3.05 -9.59
C LEU A 213 -8.80 1.95 -10.46
N VAL A 214 -9.57 0.92 -10.83
CA VAL A 214 -9.11 -0.11 -11.76
C VAL A 214 -8.79 0.49 -13.13
N LEU A 215 -9.67 1.34 -13.67
CA LEU A 215 -9.43 2.02 -14.94
C LEU A 215 -8.20 2.93 -14.90
N GLU A 216 -7.96 3.64 -13.79
CA GLU A 216 -6.74 4.44 -13.58
C GLU A 216 -5.47 3.57 -13.66
N LEU A 217 -5.47 2.41 -12.99
CA LEU A 217 -4.33 1.49 -12.98
C LEU A 217 -4.07 0.88 -14.37
N LEU A 218 -5.12 0.41 -15.04
CA LEU A 218 -5.01 -0.17 -16.38
C LEU A 218 -4.56 0.88 -17.40
N ALA A 219 -5.02 2.14 -17.29
CA ALA A 219 -4.54 3.23 -18.13
C ALA A 219 -3.05 3.50 -17.92
N ALA A 220 -2.57 3.51 -16.67
CA ALA A 220 -1.15 3.69 -16.38
C ALA A 220 -0.28 2.57 -16.98
N VAL A 221 -0.73 1.32 -16.92
CA VAL A 221 -0.05 0.20 -17.59
C VAL A 221 -0.08 0.36 -19.11
N CYS A 222 -1.22 0.74 -19.69
CA CYS A 222 -1.38 0.88 -21.14
C CYS A 222 -0.40 1.90 -21.76
N LEU A 223 -0.07 2.97 -21.02
CA LEU A 223 0.74 4.09 -21.51
C LEU A 223 2.25 3.81 -21.52
N VAL A 224 2.72 2.71 -20.94
CA VAL A 224 4.16 2.36 -20.97
C VAL A 224 4.50 1.40 -22.10
N ARG A 225 5.77 1.33 -22.48
CA ARG A 225 6.25 0.44 -23.55
C ARG A 225 5.90 -1.02 -23.23
N GLY A 226 5.28 -1.71 -24.19
CA GLY A 226 4.83 -3.11 -24.04
C GLY A 226 3.54 -3.28 -23.23
N GLY A 227 3.05 -2.23 -22.55
CA GLY A 227 1.86 -2.31 -21.72
C GLY A 227 0.56 -2.48 -22.50
N HIS A 228 0.48 -1.93 -23.73
CA HIS A 228 -0.70 -2.08 -24.59
C HIS A 228 -1.05 -3.54 -24.88
N GLU A 229 -0.07 -4.39 -25.19
CA GLU A 229 -0.28 -5.82 -25.45
C GLU A 229 -0.76 -6.57 -24.21
N ILE A 230 -0.20 -6.22 -23.04
CA ILE A 230 -0.63 -6.79 -21.75
C ILE A 230 -2.09 -6.44 -21.47
N ILE A 231 -2.50 -5.20 -21.72
CA ILE A 231 -3.89 -4.77 -21.54
C ILE A 231 -4.84 -5.50 -22.50
N LEU A 232 -4.47 -5.63 -23.77
CA LEU A 232 -5.27 -6.41 -24.72
C LEU A 232 -5.45 -7.85 -24.26
N SER A 233 -4.35 -8.53 -23.88
CA SER A 233 -4.40 -9.89 -23.37
C SER A 233 -5.27 -10.01 -22.11
N ALA A 234 -5.23 -9.02 -21.21
CA ALA A 234 -6.05 -9.01 -20.01
C ALA A 234 -7.55 -8.87 -20.34
N PHE A 235 -7.91 -8.05 -21.34
CA PHE A 235 -9.30 -7.90 -21.77
C PHE A 235 -9.79 -9.04 -22.63
N ASP A 236 -8.92 -9.77 -23.33
CA ASP A 236 -9.30 -11.03 -23.98
C ASP A 236 -9.60 -12.10 -22.93
N ASN A 237 -8.78 -12.22 -21.88
CA ASN A 237 -9.09 -13.08 -20.73
C ASN A 237 -10.37 -12.66 -19.98
N PHE A 238 -10.70 -11.37 -19.96
CA PHE A 238 -11.93 -10.87 -19.34
C PHE A 238 -13.21 -11.31 -20.08
N LYS A 239 -13.13 -11.56 -21.39
CA LYS A 239 -14.29 -11.96 -22.21
C LYS A 239 -14.66 -13.44 -22.03
N GLU A 240 -13.69 -14.27 -21.66
CA GLU A 240 -13.85 -15.71 -21.42
C GLU A 240 -14.51 -16.00 -20.07
#